data_AF-A0A1M6FXM9-F1
#
_entry.id   AF-A0A1M6FXM9-F1
#
_cell.length_a   1.000
_cell.length_b   1.000
_cell.length_c   1.000
_cell.angle_alpha   90.00
_cell.angle_beta   90.00
_cell.angle_gamma   90.00
#
_symmetry.space_group_name_H-M   'P 1'
#
loop_
_entity.id
_entity.type
_entity.pdbx_description
1 polymer ?
#
loop_
_entity_poly.entity_id
_entity_poly.type
_entity_poly.pdbx_seq_one_letter_code
_entity_poly.pdbx_strand_id
1 'polypeptide(L)'
;MSDTPPPPSRPRRARLRPGRLLLLAGLAVMLLAFAHSLVWHWMGTRLQAGYDAWAHARRAQGWRIEHGTPTRSGWPFSATLRLPEFRLSGGQATIPGGLDWSARAVILRVALHSPGELRIAAAGPQRLRLDSTEIPFAADRLTAKLPLQANVIPRGGEFEAQRLRIGTAAGGIEIGAARLVLDSRMTAIEGEPAISLEGEAENVTLPATTPLGRVLRNLRIDAALTGPLPGGRNPTARAATWRDAGGTLELRRLELAYGPATAQASATLALDDQLQPMGAGTLKLTGAEAVLDALAQAGLVTPRNANLARRVVTLLARPPAEGEPPQLEVPLTLEGRGLAVARIPVARMPPLLWPGPAERGGPGP
;
A
#
# COMPACT_ATOMS: atom_id res chain seq x y z
N MET A 1 8.81 -93.50 19.24
CA MET A 1 7.89 -92.63 20.00
C MET A 1 8.39 -91.22 19.82
N SER A 2 7.72 -90.44 18.97
CA SER A 2 8.15 -89.11 18.55
C SER A 2 7.29 -88.07 19.28
N ASP A 3 7.90 -87.29 20.17
CA ASP A 3 7.23 -86.22 20.92
C ASP A 3 7.50 -84.89 20.20
N THR A 4 6.44 -84.25 19.68
CA THR A 4 6.53 -82.99 18.94
C THR A 4 5.99 -81.87 19.85
N PRO A 5 6.73 -80.77 20.10
CA PRO A 5 6.24 -79.70 20.97
C PRO A 5 5.10 -78.91 20.29
N PRO A 6 4.14 -78.38 21.06
CA PRO A 6 2.99 -77.66 20.50
C PRO A 6 3.41 -76.29 19.92
N PRO A 7 2.68 -75.76 18.91
CA PRO A 7 3.02 -74.49 18.28
C PRO A 7 2.74 -73.30 19.20
N PRO A 8 3.47 -72.17 19.06
CA PRO A 8 3.27 -70.99 19.88
C PRO A 8 1.89 -70.36 19.63
N SER A 9 1.20 -70.03 20.72
CA SER A 9 -0.11 -69.40 20.71
C SER A 9 -0.05 -67.98 20.13
N ARG A 10 -0.82 -67.74 19.05
CA ARG A 10 -0.95 -66.40 18.46
C ARG A 10 -1.56 -65.42 19.48
N PRO A 11 -1.01 -64.21 19.67
CA PRO A 11 -1.56 -63.26 20.63
C PRO A 11 -2.97 -62.84 20.20
N ARG A 12 -3.93 -63.04 21.11
CA ARG A 12 -5.35 -62.74 20.95
C ARG A 12 -5.51 -61.21 20.88
N ARG A 13 -5.66 -60.65 19.68
CA ARG A 13 -5.94 -59.21 19.50
C ARG A 13 -7.23 -58.87 20.25
N ALA A 14 -7.11 -58.17 21.37
CA ALA A 14 -8.24 -57.71 22.16
C ALA A 14 -9.06 -56.73 21.32
N ARG A 15 -10.21 -57.19 20.79
CA ARG A 15 -11.16 -56.32 20.08
C ARG A 15 -11.86 -55.45 21.13
N LEU A 16 -11.58 -54.15 21.11
CA LEU A 16 -12.28 -53.17 21.94
C LEU A 16 -13.79 -53.21 21.61
N ARG A 17 -14.64 -53.25 22.63
CA ARG A 17 -16.11 -53.21 22.44
C ARG A 17 -16.50 -51.87 21.79
N PRO A 18 -17.43 -51.84 20.83
CA PRO A 18 -17.79 -50.64 20.07
C PRO A 18 -18.22 -49.46 20.98
N GLY A 19 -18.90 -49.73 22.10
CA GLY A 19 -19.26 -48.68 23.07
C GLY A 19 -18.07 -48.03 23.79
N ARG A 20 -16.99 -48.77 24.05
CA ARG A 20 -15.74 -48.20 24.61
C ARG A 20 -15.00 -47.35 23.57
N LEU A 21 -15.02 -47.78 22.31
CA LEU A 21 -14.45 -47.01 21.21
C LEU A 21 -15.21 -45.68 21.01
N LEU A 22 -16.54 -45.69 21.06
CA LEU A 22 -17.36 -44.48 20.97
C LEU A 22 -17.12 -43.52 22.15
N LEU A 23 -17.01 -44.05 23.37
CA LEU A 23 -16.71 -43.22 24.55
C LEU A 23 -15.31 -42.61 24.50
N LEU A 24 -14.29 -43.40 24.11
CA LEU A 24 -12.93 -42.90 23.93
C LEU A 24 -12.85 -41.86 22.80
N ALA A 25 -13.58 -42.08 21.70
CA ALA A 25 -13.67 -41.11 20.60
C ALA A 25 -14.35 -39.81 21.07
N GLY A 26 -15.45 -39.89 21.81
CA GLY A 26 -16.13 -38.73 22.38
C GLY A 26 -15.25 -37.94 23.36
N LEU A 27 -14.53 -38.64 24.24
CA LEU A 27 -13.57 -38.01 25.15
C LEU A 27 -12.42 -37.34 24.38
N ALA A 28 -11.88 -37.99 23.35
CA ALA A 28 -10.84 -37.41 22.50
C ALA A 28 -11.32 -36.13 21.80
N VAL A 29 -12.54 -36.13 21.26
CA VAL A 29 -13.16 -34.93 20.65
C VAL A 29 -13.33 -33.81 21.67
N MET A 30 -13.79 -34.12 22.90
CA MET A 30 -13.89 -33.12 23.96
C MET A 30 -12.53 -32.53 24.36
N LEU A 31 -11.50 -33.38 24.51
CA LEU A 31 -10.15 -32.93 24.83
C LEU A 31 -9.57 -32.05 23.70
N LEU A 32 -9.81 -32.40 22.44
CA LEU A 32 -9.42 -31.59 21.29
C LEU A 32 -10.16 -30.24 21.28
N ALA A 33 -11.48 -30.23 21.53
CA ALA A 33 -12.26 -29.01 21.60
C ALA A 33 -11.82 -28.10 22.76
N PHE A 34 -11.47 -28.69 23.91
CA PHE A 34 -10.93 -27.97 25.06
C PHE A 34 -9.55 -27.37 24.76
N ALA A 35 -8.62 -28.18 24.24
CA ALA A 35 -7.29 -27.73 23.83
C ALA A 35 -7.38 -26.61 22.78
N HIS A 36 -8.27 -26.76 21.80
CA HIS A 36 -8.54 -25.74 20.78
C HIS A 36 -9.05 -24.43 21.39
N SER A 37 -9.97 -24.53 22.35
CA SER A 37 -10.50 -23.35 23.05
C SER A 37 -9.43 -22.64 23.87
N LEU A 38 -8.51 -23.39 24.49
CA LEU A 38 -7.37 -22.83 25.21
C LEU A 38 -6.41 -22.08 24.28
N VAL A 39 -6.07 -22.66 23.13
CA VAL A 39 -5.25 -22.03 22.10
C VAL A 39 -5.91 -20.75 21.56
N TRP A 40 -7.20 -20.81 21.25
CA TRP A 40 -7.96 -19.64 20.78
C TRP A 40 -7.97 -18.53 21.82
N HIS A 41 -8.20 -18.85 23.09
CA HIS A 41 -8.19 -17.87 24.17
C HIS A 41 -6.81 -17.22 24.33
N TRP A 42 -5.74 -18.02 24.28
CA TRP A 42 -4.36 -17.53 24.34
C TRP A 42 -4.01 -16.62 23.16
N MET A 43 -4.43 -16.94 21.93
CA MET A 43 -4.24 -16.06 20.78
C MET A 43 -4.98 -14.73 20.96
N GLY A 44 -6.21 -14.78 21.50
CA GLY A 44 -7.00 -13.58 21.79
C GLY A 44 -6.36 -12.67 22.83
N THR A 45 -5.78 -13.22 23.91
CA THR A 45 -5.07 -12.43 24.92
C THR A 45 -3.76 -11.85 24.38
N ARG A 46 -3.01 -12.61 23.58
CA ARG A 46 -1.79 -12.13 22.90
C ARG A 46 -2.07 -10.99 21.92
N LEU A 47 -3.14 -11.09 21.14
CA LEU A 47 -3.54 -10.03 20.20
C LEU A 47 -3.89 -8.73 20.93
N GLN A 48 -4.66 -8.82 22.03
CA GLN A 48 -5.01 -7.66 22.85
C GLN A 48 -3.77 -7.04 23.52
N ALA A 49 -2.91 -7.85 24.14
CA ALA A 49 -1.68 -7.35 24.76
C ALA A 49 -0.74 -6.68 23.75
N GLY A 50 -0.64 -7.23 22.52
CA GLY A 50 0.15 -6.62 21.44
C GLY A 50 -0.41 -5.26 21.00
N TYR A 51 -1.74 -5.15 20.89
CA TYR A 51 -2.40 -3.88 20.62
C TYR A 51 -2.16 -2.86 21.75
N ASP A 52 -2.33 -3.26 23.01
CA ASP A 52 -2.16 -2.37 24.16
C ASP A 52 -0.71 -1.84 24.26
N ALA A 53 0.28 -2.71 24.02
CA ALA A 53 1.70 -2.33 23.97
C ALA A 53 2.00 -1.35 22.82
N TRP A 54 1.47 -1.61 21.62
CA TRP A 54 1.59 -0.69 20.49
C TRP A 54 0.94 0.66 20.80
N ALA A 55 -0.28 0.67 21.36
CA ALA A 55 -0.99 1.89 21.68
C ALA A 55 -0.27 2.71 22.75
N HIS A 56 0.28 2.07 23.78
CA HIS A 56 1.13 2.72 24.79
C HIS A 56 2.38 3.35 24.17
N ALA A 57 3.09 2.62 23.31
CA ALA A 57 4.29 3.12 22.64
C ALA A 57 3.98 4.33 21.72
N ARG A 58 2.83 4.34 21.03
CA ARG A 58 2.40 5.48 20.21
C ARG A 58 1.97 6.67 21.04
N ARG A 59 1.30 6.47 22.17
CA ARG A 59 0.96 7.55 23.11
C ARG A 59 2.21 8.25 23.66
N ALA A 60 3.27 7.49 23.96
CA ALA A 60 4.57 8.05 24.35
C ALA A 60 5.22 8.91 23.24
N GLN A 61 4.80 8.77 21.98
CA GLN A 61 5.26 9.56 20.84
C GLN A 61 4.32 10.72 20.49
N GLY A 62 3.33 11.03 21.35
CA GLY A 62 2.38 12.13 21.15
C GLY A 62 1.14 11.77 20.33
N TRP A 63 0.92 10.49 20.02
CA TRP A 63 -0.33 10.05 19.39
C TRP A 63 -1.44 9.89 20.42
N ARG A 64 -2.66 10.25 20.06
CA ARG A 64 -3.88 9.96 20.80
C ARG A 64 -4.64 8.84 20.10
N ILE A 65 -4.97 7.79 20.85
CA ILE A 65 -5.65 6.59 20.37
C ILE A 65 -6.86 6.36 21.26
N GLU A 66 -8.04 6.46 20.68
CA GLU A 66 -9.34 6.36 21.36
C GLU A 66 -10.20 5.30 20.66
N HIS A 67 -11.00 4.59 21.45
CA HIS A 67 -11.99 3.61 20.99
C HIS A 67 -12.93 3.27 22.15
N GLY A 68 -14.12 2.77 21.84
CA GLY A 68 -15.01 2.17 22.83
C GLY A 68 -14.48 0.81 23.34
N THR A 69 -15.27 0.11 24.16
CA THR A 69 -14.86 -1.14 24.80
C THR A 69 -14.45 -2.21 23.76
N PRO A 70 -13.19 -2.70 23.80
CA PRO A 70 -12.74 -3.75 22.88
C PRO A 70 -13.51 -5.06 23.10
N THR A 71 -13.86 -5.74 22.00
CA THR A 71 -14.54 -7.05 22.05
C THR A 71 -13.71 -8.12 21.35
N ARG A 72 -13.56 -9.28 22.01
CA ARG A 72 -12.85 -10.45 21.48
C ARG A 72 -13.84 -11.44 20.86
N SER A 73 -13.52 -11.97 19.68
CA SER A 73 -14.39 -12.89 18.92
C SER A 73 -13.59 -13.76 17.93
N GLY A 74 -14.28 -14.53 17.09
CA GLY A 74 -13.69 -15.26 15.96
C GLY A 74 -13.48 -16.76 16.18
N TRP A 75 -13.92 -17.33 17.30
CA TRP A 75 -13.93 -18.78 17.51
C TRP A 75 -14.78 -19.47 16.43
N PRO A 76 -14.36 -20.65 15.91
CA PRO A 76 -13.15 -21.38 16.25
C PRO A 76 -11.95 -21.05 15.35
N PHE A 77 -12.06 -20.17 14.36
CA PHE A 77 -11.08 -20.09 13.26
C PHE A 77 -10.10 -18.91 13.33
N SER A 78 -10.33 -17.94 14.21
CA SER A 78 -9.46 -16.76 14.35
C SER A 78 -9.54 -16.11 15.72
N ALA A 79 -8.45 -15.50 16.17
CA ALA A 79 -8.48 -14.50 17.22
C ALA A 79 -8.80 -13.14 16.59
N THR A 80 -9.95 -12.56 16.95
CA THR A 80 -10.39 -11.26 16.45
C THR A 80 -10.58 -10.29 17.60
N LEU A 81 -10.01 -9.09 17.48
CA LEU A 81 -10.22 -7.96 18.38
C LEU A 81 -10.89 -6.82 17.62
N ARG A 82 -12.10 -6.45 18.03
CA ARG A 82 -12.85 -5.32 17.46
C ARG A 82 -12.75 -4.11 18.38
N LEU A 83 -12.30 -3.00 17.82
CA LEU A 83 -12.16 -1.69 18.44
C LEU A 83 -13.24 -0.76 17.87
N PRO A 84 -14.39 -0.60 18.54
CA PRO A 84 -15.46 0.29 18.06
C PRO A 84 -15.08 1.77 18.23
N GLU A 85 -15.68 2.65 17.43
CA GLU A 85 -15.50 4.11 17.53
C GLU A 85 -14.02 4.54 17.55
N PHE A 86 -13.24 3.90 16.67
CA PHE A 86 -11.79 4.07 16.67
C PHE A 86 -11.40 5.45 16.13
N ARG A 87 -10.53 6.13 16.86
CA ARG A 87 -9.91 7.40 16.45
C ARG A 87 -8.42 7.38 16.75
N LEU A 88 -7.64 7.81 15.77
CA LEU A 88 -6.20 7.98 15.84
C LEU A 88 -5.85 9.40 15.42
N SER A 89 -5.29 10.20 16.33
CA SER A 89 -4.85 11.56 16.03
C SER A 89 -3.43 11.83 16.50
N GLY A 90 -2.61 12.53 15.73
CA GLY A 90 -1.23 12.86 16.09
C GLY A 90 -0.34 13.09 14.88
N GLY A 91 0.97 12.86 15.05
CA GLY A 91 1.92 12.86 13.94
C GLY A 91 2.31 14.25 13.43
N GLN A 92 2.05 15.34 14.18
CA GLN A 92 2.40 16.72 13.77
C GLN A 92 3.89 16.91 13.48
N ALA A 93 4.75 16.12 14.13
CA ALA A 93 6.19 16.15 13.89
C ALA A 93 6.57 15.62 12.49
N THR A 94 5.73 14.78 11.89
CA THR A 94 6.02 14.06 10.63
C THR A 94 5.04 14.37 9.50
N ILE A 95 3.87 14.91 9.83
CA ILE A 95 2.76 15.18 8.90
C ILE A 95 2.36 16.64 9.09
N PRO A 96 2.43 17.50 8.06
CA PRO A 96 2.00 18.89 8.15
C PRO A 96 0.55 18.97 8.65
N GLY A 97 0.29 19.77 9.69
CA GLY A 97 -1.04 19.91 10.31
C GLY A 97 -1.53 18.70 11.11
N GLY A 98 -0.73 17.63 11.20
CA GLY A 98 -1.09 16.38 11.85
C GLY A 98 -2.12 15.55 11.08
N LEU A 99 -2.37 14.36 11.59
CA LEU A 99 -3.34 13.40 11.07
C LEU A 99 -4.40 13.15 12.14
N ASP A 100 -5.67 13.09 11.73
CA ASP A 100 -6.79 12.66 12.56
C ASP A 100 -7.69 11.75 11.75
N TRP A 101 -7.62 10.45 12.04
CA TRP A 101 -8.38 9.41 11.36
C TRP A 101 -9.43 8.84 12.31
N SER A 102 -10.66 8.72 11.83
CA SER A 102 -11.76 8.07 12.53
C SER A 102 -12.44 7.02 11.67
N ALA A 103 -12.83 5.92 12.31
CA ALA A 103 -13.56 4.81 11.70
C ALA A 103 -14.62 4.27 12.65
N ARG A 104 -15.73 3.74 12.12
CA ARG A 104 -16.78 3.14 12.95
C ARG A 104 -16.24 1.96 13.77
N ALA A 105 -15.34 1.17 13.19
CA ALA A 105 -14.56 0.21 13.94
C ALA A 105 -13.27 -0.17 13.20
N VAL A 106 -12.24 -0.51 13.96
CA VAL A 106 -11.06 -1.23 13.47
C VAL A 106 -11.12 -2.66 13.97
N ILE A 107 -10.86 -3.62 13.09
CA ILE A 107 -10.91 -5.05 13.38
C ILE A 107 -9.51 -5.61 13.14
N LEU A 108 -8.90 -6.13 14.20
CA LEU A 108 -7.64 -6.85 14.15
C LEU A 108 -7.94 -8.35 14.15
N ARG A 109 -7.36 -9.11 13.22
CA ARG A 109 -7.61 -10.54 13.08
C ARG A 109 -6.33 -11.31 12.81
N VAL A 110 -6.14 -12.40 13.55
CA VAL A 110 -5.11 -13.42 13.30
C VAL A 110 -5.84 -14.75 13.11
N ALA A 111 -5.69 -15.37 11.94
CA ALA A 111 -6.32 -16.66 11.66
C ALA A 111 -5.49 -17.81 12.25
N LEU A 112 -6.16 -18.86 12.73
CA LEU A 112 -5.47 -19.99 13.38
C LEU A 112 -4.59 -20.80 12.41
N HIS A 113 -4.96 -20.84 11.13
CA HIS A 113 -4.15 -21.50 10.08
C HIS A 113 -2.99 -20.63 9.57
N SER A 114 -2.93 -19.34 9.95
CA SER A 114 -1.90 -18.39 9.53
C SER A 114 -1.52 -17.43 10.67
N PRO A 115 -0.95 -17.94 11.79
CA PRO A 115 -0.72 -17.15 13.01
C PRO A 115 0.35 -16.06 12.85
N GLY A 116 1.15 -16.11 11.77
CA GLY A 116 2.18 -15.12 11.44
C GLY A 116 1.68 -13.94 10.61
N GLU A 117 0.36 -13.77 10.44
CA GLU A 117 -0.21 -12.64 9.69
C GLU A 117 -1.28 -11.92 10.53
N LEU A 118 -1.14 -10.61 10.65
CA LEU A 118 -2.16 -9.72 11.18
C LEU A 118 -2.93 -9.09 10.03
N ARG A 119 -4.23 -9.37 9.97
CA ARG A 119 -5.15 -8.64 9.09
C ARG A 119 -5.85 -7.54 9.87
N ILE A 120 -5.74 -6.32 9.38
CA ILE A 120 -6.40 -5.11 9.90
C ILE A 120 -7.49 -4.72 8.91
N ALA A 121 -8.71 -4.54 9.38
CA ALA A 121 -9.82 -4.04 8.56
C ALA A 121 -10.45 -2.82 9.21
N ALA A 122 -10.73 -1.79 8.42
CA ALA A 122 -11.54 -0.66 8.86
C ALA A 122 -12.96 -0.81 8.33
N ALA A 123 -13.94 -0.74 9.23
CA ALA A 123 -15.34 -0.97 8.90
C ALA A 123 -16.14 0.34 8.86
N GLY A 124 -17.08 0.41 7.92
CA GLY A 124 -18.01 1.52 7.75
C GLY A 124 -17.39 2.79 7.14
N PRO A 125 -18.14 3.91 7.14
CA PRO A 125 -17.62 5.21 6.75
C PRO A 125 -16.46 5.64 7.65
N GLN A 126 -15.48 6.29 7.03
CA GLN A 126 -14.26 6.77 7.67
C GLN A 126 -14.05 8.24 7.31
N ARG A 127 -13.33 8.94 8.17
CA ARG A 127 -12.91 10.32 7.92
C ARG A 127 -11.44 10.45 8.24
N LEU A 128 -10.70 11.01 7.31
CA LEU A 128 -9.31 11.40 7.48
C LEU A 128 -9.23 12.91 7.39
N ARG A 129 -8.76 13.56 8.45
CA ARG A 129 -8.44 14.97 8.43
C ARG A 129 -6.92 15.13 8.41
N LEU A 130 -6.45 15.81 7.37
CA LEU A 130 -5.06 16.22 7.19
C LEU A 130 -5.05 17.74 7.20
N ASP A 131 -4.37 18.31 8.20
CA ASP A 131 -4.43 19.76 8.45
C ASP A 131 -5.90 20.27 8.56
N SER A 132 -6.31 21.15 7.65
CA SER A 132 -7.65 21.74 7.55
C SER A 132 -8.57 20.96 6.60
N THR A 133 -8.04 19.98 5.85
CA THR A 133 -8.81 19.24 4.85
C THR A 133 -9.40 17.97 5.46
N GLU A 134 -10.73 17.86 5.45
CA GLU A 134 -11.44 16.63 5.81
C GLU A 134 -11.77 15.82 4.56
N ILE A 135 -11.38 14.54 4.58
CA ILE A 135 -11.52 13.59 3.49
C ILE A 135 -12.40 12.45 3.99
N PRO A 136 -13.72 12.45 3.69
CA PRO A 136 -14.58 11.31 3.98
C PRO A 136 -14.31 10.20 2.97
N PHE A 137 -14.22 8.96 3.43
CA PHE A 137 -14.09 7.82 2.53
C PHE A 137 -14.77 6.58 3.10
N ALA A 138 -15.15 5.67 2.21
CA ALA A 138 -15.73 4.38 2.56
C ALA A 138 -15.28 3.34 1.53
N ALA A 139 -15.19 2.09 1.96
CA ALA A 139 -14.93 0.99 1.06
C ALA A 139 -15.76 -0.20 1.48
N ASP A 140 -16.05 -1.08 0.53
CA ASP A 140 -16.72 -2.34 0.80
C ASP A 140 -15.75 -3.33 1.44
N ARG A 141 -14.48 -3.22 1.06
CA ARG A 141 -13.35 -3.84 1.73
C ARG A 141 -12.20 -2.85 1.79
N LEU A 142 -11.65 -2.63 2.97
CA LEU A 142 -10.38 -1.94 3.17
C LEU A 142 -9.58 -2.70 4.20
N THR A 143 -8.52 -3.36 3.75
CA THR A 143 -7.72 -4.24 4.62
C THR A 143 -6.23 -4.07 4.43
N ALA A 144 -5.50 -4.10 5.53
CA ALA A 144 -4.06 -4.22 5.54
C ALA A 144 -3.66 -5.60 6.07
N LYS A 145 -2.63 -6.21 5.50
CA LYS A 145 -2.00 -7.44 6.00
C LYS A 145 -0.57 -7.11 6.40
N LEU A 146 -0.20 -7.51 7.61
CA LEU A 146 1.13 -7.29 8.15
C LEU A 146 1.71 -8.62 8.61
N PRO A 147 2.95 -8.97 8.19
CA PRO A 147 3.64 -10.12 8.74
C PRO A 147 3.95 -9.87 10.22
N LEU A 148 3.57 -10.81 11.07
CA LEU A 148 3.90 -10.83 12.49
C LEU A 148 5.11 -11.71 12.72
N GLN A 149 6.19 -11.10 13.21
CA GLN A 149 7.37 -11.80 13.70
C GLN A 149 7.69 -11.30 15.11
N ALA A 150 8.05 -12.22 16.01
CA ALA A 150 8.37 -11.85 17.38
C ALA A 150 9.62 -10.95 17.41
N ASN A 151 9.51 -9.80 18.07
CA ASN A 151 10.60 -8.83 18.28
C ASN A 151 11.21 -8.23 16.99
N VAL A 152 10.52 -8.35 15.85
CA VAL A 152 10.96 -7.76 14.59
C VAL A 152 9.89 -6.77 14.12
N ILE A 153 10.30 -5.55 13.82
CA ILE A 153 9.41 -4.55 13.20
C ILE A 153 9.01 -5.09 11.82
N PRO A 154 7.71 -5.11 11.46
CA PRO A 154 7.28 -5.55 10.15
C PRO A 154 8.08 -4.84 9.06
N ARG A 155 8.72 -5.63 8.20
CA ARG A 155 9.52 -5.11 7.07
C ARG A 155 8.65 -4.58 5.96
N GLY A 156 7.36 -4.90 5.95
CA GLY A 156 6.47 -4.54 4.86
C GLY A 156 5.01 -4.78 5.23
N GLY A 157 4.15 -4.61 4.25
CA GLY A 157 2.72 -4.84 4.38
C GLY A 157 2.02 -4.76 3.04
N GLU A 158 0.85 -5.36 2.99
CA GLU A 158 -0.04 -5.32 1.84
C GLU A 158 -1.31 -4.57 2.21
N PHE A 159 -1.78 -3.67 1.35
CA PHE A 159 -3.04 -2.98 1.46
C PHE A 159 -3.92 -3.36 0.28
N GLU A 160 -5.18 -3.66 0.56
CA GLU A 160 -6.19 -4.02 -0.43
C GLU A 160 -7.44 -3.17 -0.18
N ALA A 161 -8.01 -2.64 -1.26
CA ALA A 161 -9.29 -1.95 -1.24
C ALA A 161 -10.22 -2.45 -2.35
N GLN A 162 -11.52 -2.53 -2.07
CA GLN A 162 -12.56 -2.80 -3.05
C GLN A 162 -13.67 -1.76 -2.91
N ARG A 163 -14.09 -1.20 -4.05
CA ARG A 163 -15.08 -0.10 -4.14
C ARG A 163 -14.77 1.02 -3.16
N LEU A 164 -13.54 1.51 -3.19
CA LEU A 164 -13.10 2.62 -2.35
C LEU A 164 -13.64 3.93 -2.93
N ARG A 165 -14.48 4.60 -2.15
CA ARG A 165 -15.14 5.86 -2.49
C ARG A 165 -14.57 6.96 -1.60
N ILE A 166 -14.01 7.99 -2.20
CA ILE A 166 -13.34 9.12 -1.53
C ILE A 166 -14.07 10.40 -1.91
N GLY A 167 -14.53 11.15 -0.91
CA GLY A 167 -15.09 12.49 -1.13
C GLY A 167 -13.99 13.53 -1.24
N THR A 168 -14.09 14.39 -2.25
CA THR A 168 -13.20 15.54 -2.43
C THR A 168 -14.02 16.81 -2.66
N ALA A 169 -13.40 17.98 -2.54
CA ALA A 169 -14.05 19.25 -2.88
C ALA A 169 -14.52 19.32 -4.34
N ALA A 170 -13.86 18.59 -5.25
CA ALA A 170 -14.21 18.53 -6.68
C ALA A 170 -15.29 17.48 -7.00
N GLY A 171 -15.71 16.66 -6.02
CA GLY A 171 -16.62 15.53 -6.22
C GLY A 171 -16.06 14.21 -5.68
N GLY A 172 -16.78 13.11 -5.91
CA GLY A 172 -16.36 11.78 -5.48
C GLY A 172 -15.37 11.11 -6.44
N ILE A 173 -14.30 10.53 -5.90
CA ILE A 173 -13.44 9.57 -6.60
C ILE A 173 -13.90 8.16 -6.18
N GLU A 174 -14.02 7.26 -7.14
CA GLU A 174 -14.26 5.84 -6.85
C GLU A 174 -13.14 5.00 -7.46
N ILE A 175 -12.63 4.03 -6.71
CA ILE A 175 -11.63 3.07 -7.14
C ILE A 175 -12.24 1.68 -7.00
N GLY A 176 -12.42 0.98 -8.13
CA GLY A 176 -13.06 -0.34 -8.16
C GLY A 176 -12.27 -1.37 -7.35
N ALA A 177 -10.97 -1.46 -7.59
CA ALA A 177 -10.04 -2.28 -6.81
C ALA A 177 -8.69 -1.57 -6.70
N ALA A 178 -8.02 -1.74 -5.56
CA ALA A 178 -6.64 -1.30 -5.38
C ALA A 178 -5.85 -2.29 -4.54
N ARG A 179 -4.58 -2.46 -4.88
CA ARG A 179 -3.60 -3.26 -4.15
C ARG A 179 -2.30 -2.46 -4.03
N LEU A 180 -1.67 -2.51 -2.87
CA LEU A 180 -0.40 -1.86 -2.62
C LEU A 180 0.46 -2.75 -1.72
N VAL A 181 1.65 -3.12 -2.17
CA VAL A 181 2.65 -3.85 -1.41
C VAL A 181 3.79 -2.89 -1.11
N LEU A 182 4.17 -2.80 0.16
CA LEU A 182 5.37 -2.09 0.59
C LEU A 182 6.32 -3.07 1.24
N ASP A 183 7.59 -2.95 0.90
CA ASP A 183 8.70 -3.62 1.55
C ASP A 183 9.76 -2.59 1.95
N SER A 184 10.45 -2.87 3.04
CA SER A 184 11.48 -2.01 3.60
C SER A 184 12.65 -2.83 4.14
N ARG A 185 13.84 -2.30 3.91
CA ARG A 185 15.13 -2.89 4.29
C ARG A 185 15.95 -1.81 5.00
N MET A 186 15.89 -1.83 6.33
CA MET A 186 16.62 -0.86 7.16
C MET A 186 18.14 -0.99 7.09
N THR A 187 18.66 -2.10 6.55
CA THR A 187 20.09 -2.35 6.36
C THR A 187 20.58 -2.01 4.95
N ALA A 188 19.71 -1.46 4.09
CA ALA A 188 20.09 -1.09 2.73
C ALA A 188 21.15 0.02 2.77
N ILE A 189 22.21 -0.18 1.99
CA ILE A 189 23.28 0.80 1.80
C ILE A 189 23.01 1.65 0.54
N GLU A 190 23.97 2.51 0.19
CA GLU A 190 23.90 3.35 -1.01
C GLU A 190 23.61 2.52 -2.26
N GLY A 191 22.66 2.99 -3.07
CA GLY A 191 22.22 2.31 -4.30
C GLY A 191 21.34 1.08 -4.10
N GLU A 192 21.24 0.52 -2.89
CA GLU A 192 20.34 -0.59 -2.61
C GLU A 192 18.91 -0.10 -2.30
N PRO A 193 17.85 -0.84 -2.71
CA PRO A 193 16.48 -0.48 -2.39
C PRO A 193 16.20 -0.61 -0.89
N ALA A 194 16.01 0.53 -0.22
CA ALA A 194 15.64 0.61 1.19
C ALA A 194 14.12 0.55 1.39
N ILE A 195 13.34 1.08 0.45
CA ILE A 195 11.89 0.90 0.37
C ILE A 195 11.56 0.48 -1.05
N SER A 196 10.69 -0.52 -1.20
CA SER A 196 10.09 -0.91 -2.47
C SER A 196 8.57 -0.81 -2.36
N LEU A 197 7.93 -0.36 -3.43
CA LEU A 197 6.50 -0.15 -3.51
C LEU A 197 5.99 -0.69 -4.84
N GLU A 198 5.04 -1.60 -4.76
CA GLU A 198 4.29 -2.11 -5.92
C GLU A 198 2.81 -1.80 -5.71
N GLY A 199 2.20 -1.11 -6.65
CA GLY A 199 0.82 -0.66 -6.56
C GLY A 199 0.03 -0.92 -7.84
N GLU A 200 -1.25 -1.21 -7.67
CA GLU A 200 -2.22 -1.35 -8.74
C GLU A 200 -3.55 -0.73 -8.34
N ALA A 201 -4.20 -0.05 -9.28
CA ALA A 201 -5.56 0.43 -9.13
C ALA A 201 -6.33 0.23 -10.44
N GLU A 202 -7.53 -0.34 -10.32
CA GLU A 202 -8.41 -0.64 -11.43
C GLU A 202 -9.69 0.19 -11.34
N ASN A 203 -10.19 0.62 -12.50
CA ASN A 203 -11.46 1.32 -12.65
C ASN A 203 -11.58 2.53 -11.72
N VAL A 204 -10.62 3.45 -11.84
CA VAL A 204 -10.62 4.72 -11.11
C VAL A 204 -11.53 5.71 -11.82
N THR A 205 -12.67 6.01 -11.21
CA THR A 205 -13.61 7.02 -11.67
C THR A 205 -13.26 8.37 -11.06
N LEU A 206 -12.95 9.34 -11.92
CA LEU A 206 -12.57 10.69 -11.56
C LEU A 206 -13.77 11.56 -11.16
N PRO A 207 -13.56 12.64 -10.39
CA PRO A 207 -14.67 13.44 -9.86
C PRO A 207 -15.32 14.29 -10.95
N ALA A 208 -14.57 14.66 -11.99
CA ALA A 208 -15.06 15.35 -13.18
C ALA A 208 -14.64 14.61 -14.45
N THR A 209 -15.42 14.76 -15.52
CA THR A 209 -15.06 14.26 -16.85
C THR A 209 -13.88 15.05 -17.38
N THR A 210 -12.85 14.36 -17.86
CA THR A 210 -11.73 14.97 -18.55
C THR A 210 -11.85 14.74 -20.06
N PRO A 211 -11.00 15.37 -20.90
CA PRO A 211 -10.98 15.10 -22.33
C PRO A 211 -10.74 13.63 -22.68
N LEU A 212 -10.03 12.88 -21.83
CA LEU A 212 -9.76 11.44 -22.02
C LEU A 212 -10.86 10.55 -21.45
N GLY A 213 -11.98 11.13 -21.02
CA GLY A 213 -13.05 10.46 -20.32
C GLY A 213 -12.97 10.64 -18.81
N ARG A 214 -13.77 9.86 -18.09
CA ARG A 214 -13.90 9.93 -16.63
C ARG A 214 -13.29 8.72 -15.91
N VAL A 215 -13.05 7.62 -16.63
CA VAL A 215 -12.59 6.36 -16.05
C VAL A 215 -11.17 6.06 -16.52
N LEU A 216 -10.26 6.00 -15.57
CA LEU A 216 -8.93 5.43 -15.72
C LEU A 216 -9.07 3.92 -15.46
N ARG A 217 -8.79 3.11 -16.48
CA ARG A 217 -9.06 1.66 -16.45
C ARG A 217 -8.06 0.92 -15.58
N ASN A 218 -6.78 1.25 -15.73
CA ASN A 218 -5.70 0.62 -14.98
C ASN A 218 -4.57 1.61 -14.69
N LEU A 219 -4.02 1.56 -13.48
CA LEU A 219 -2.82 2.24 -13.03
C LEU A 219 -1.95 1.20 -12.31
N ARG A 220 -0.70 1.02 -12.76
CA ARG A 220 0.30 0.20 -12.05
C ARG A 220 1.55 1.01 -11.78
N ILE A 221 2.15 0.81 -10.63
CA ILE A 221 3.39 1.48 -10.22
C ILE A 221 4.34 0.46 -9.56
N ASP A 222 5.60 0.49 -9.95
CA ASP A 222 6.72 -0.18 -9.29
C ASP A 222 7.82 0.88 -9.08
N ALA A 223 8.12 1.15 -7.82
CA ALA A 223 9.09 2.14 -7.44
C ALA A 223 9.96 1.68 -6.26
N ALA A 224 11.21 2.12 -6.22
CA ALA A 224 12.13 1.86 -5.14
C ALA A 224 12.88 3.12 -4.71
N LEU A 225 12.98 3.33 -3.40
CA LEU A 225 13.76 4.41 -2.79
C LEU A 225 15.08 3.82 -2.30
N THR A 226 16.22 4.38 -2.71
CA THR A 226 17.54 3.87 -2.31
C THR A 226 17.89 4.22 -0.86
N GLY A 227 18.71 3.37 -0.25
CA GLY A 227 19.29 3.58 1.07
C GLY A 227 20.59 4.38 1.05
N PRO A 228 21.16 4.64 2.24
CA PRO A 228 20.56 4.42 3.56
C PRO A 228 19.45 5.45 3.87
N LEU A 229 18.40 5.03 4.59
CA LEU A 229 17.35 5.97 5.01
C LEU A 229 17.76 6.70 6.28
N PRO A 230 17.80 8.04 6.28
CA PRO A 230 18.16 8.81 7.46
C PRO A 230 17.18 8.58 8.60
N GLY A 231 17.72 8.46 9.81
CA GLY A 231 16.95 8.46 11.05
C GLY A 231 16.43 9.86 11.42
N GLY A 232 15.80 9.97 12.59
CA GLY A 232 15.27 11.23 13.10
C GLY A 232 13.76 11.43 12.84
N ARG A 233 13.22 12.52 13.38
CA ARG A 233 11.76 12.81 13.35
C ARG A 233 11.36 13.92 12.39
N ASN A 234 12.27 14.82 12.03
CA ASN A 234 12.01 15.94 11.11
C ASN A 234 12.12 15.45 9.65
N PRO A 235 11.01 15.40 8.88
CA PRO A 235 11.06 14.88 7.51
C PRO A 235 11.85 15.75 6.55
N THR A 236 11.84 17.07 6.72
CA THR A 236 12.64 18.00 5.91
C THR A 236 14.14 17.72 6.07
N ALA A 237 14.61 17.57 7.32
CA ALA A 237 16.00 17.22 7.59
C ALA A 237 16.38 15.85 7.02
N ARG A 238 15.50 14.85 7.18
CA ARG A 238 15.70 13.51 6.60
C ARG A 238 15.80 13.54 5.08
N ALA A 239 14.97 14.34 4.42
CA ALA A 239 15.01 14.49 2.97
C ALA A 239 16.31 15.14 2.49
N ALA A 240 16.78 16.17 3.19
CA ALA A 240 18.07 16.79 2.91
C ALA A 240 19.23 15.81 3.11
N THR A 241 19.29 15.11 4.25
CA THR A 241 20.34 14.10 4.49
C THR A 241 20.30 12.97 3.47
N TRP A 242 19.12 12.52 3.05
CA TRP A 242 18.96 11.47 2.05
C TRP A 242 19.46 11.92 0.67
N ARG A 243 19.12 13.16 0.28
CA ARG A 243 19.61 13.79 -0.94
C ARG A 243 21.14 13.92 -0.91
N ASP A 244 21.68 14.47 0.17
CA ASP A 244 23.12 14.73 0.32
C ASP A 244 23.94 13.44 0.33
N ALA A 245 23.32 12.31 0.69
CA ALA A 245 23.88 10.97 0.60
C ALA A 245 23.70 10.29 -0.78
N GLY A 246 23.28 11.03 -1.82
CA GLY A 246 23.09 10.48 -3.17
C GLY A 246 21.81 9.66 -3.36
N GLY A 247 20.83 9.84 -2.47
CA GLY A 247 19.56 9.12 -2.52
C GLY A 247 18.79 9.33 -3.83
N THR A 248 18.24 8.25 -4.39
CA THR A 248 17.40 8.27 -5.58
C THR A 248 16.10 7.47 -5.41
N LEU A 249 15.06 7.91 -6.10
CA LEU A 249 13.81 7.21 -6.30
C LEU A 249 13.80 6.65 -7.72
N GLU A 250 13.92 5.34 -7.86
CA GLU A 250 13.74 4.62 -9.10
C GLU A 250 12.25 4.38 -9.33
N LEU A 251 11.66 5.04 -10.32
CA LEU A 251 10.38 4.65 -10.90
C LEU A 251 10.67 3.62 -12.00
N ARG A 252 10.66 2.35 -11.64
CA ARG A 252 10.99 1.25 -12.56
C ARG A 252 9.92 1.10 -13.63
N ARG A 253 8.66 1.25 -13.21
CA ARG A 253 7.51 1.13 -14.10
C ARG A 253 6.33 1.91 -13.56
N LEU A 254 5.76 2.75 -14.41
CA LEU A 254 4.44 3.35 -14.26
C LEU A 254 3.64 3.02 -15.50
N GLU A 255 2.55 2.27 -15.36
CA GLU A 255 1.65 1.95 -16.46
C GLU A 255 0.29 2.60 -16.22
N LEU A 256 -0.27 3.21 -17.27
CA LEU A 256 -1.54 3.91 -17.21
C LEU A 256 -2.35 3.59 -18.45
N ALA A 257 -3.57 3.09 -18.26
CA ALA A 257 -4.56 2.91 -19.32
C ALA A 257 -5.72 3.89 -19.10
N TYR A 258 -5.80 4.93 -19.93
CA TYR A 258 -6.75 6.01 -19.75
C TYR A 258 -7.34 6.51 -21.07
N GLY A 259 -8.67 6.40 -21.21
CA GLY A 259 -9.36 6.79 -22.43
C GLY A 259 -8.85 6.00 -23.65
N PRO A 260 -8.46 6.67 -24.75
CA PRO A 260 -7.91 6.02 -25.93
C PRO A 260 -6.41 5.69 -25.83
N ALA A 261 -5.76 6.02 -24.71
CA ALA A 261 -4.31 5.95 -24.59
C ALA A 261 -3.82 4.96 -23.54
N THR A 262 -2.64 4.42 -23.80
CA THR A 262 -1.83 3.71 -22.81
C THR A 262 -0.46 4.36 -22.73
N ALA A 263 0.00 4.61 -21.51
CA ALA A 263 1.30 5.18 -21.23
C ALA A 263 2.11 4.23 -20.35
N GLN A 264 3.40 4.11 -20.63
CA GLN A 264 4.39 3.47 -19.78
C GLN A 264 5.52 4.46 -19.52
N ALA A 265 5.91 4.64 -18.27
CA ALA A 265 7.02 5.50 -17.92
C ALA A 265 7.99 4.81 -16.97
N SER A 266 9.27 5.15 -17.12
CA SER A 266 10.33 4.81 -16.18
C SER A 266 11.18 6.04 -15.95
N ALA A 267 11.63 6.28 -14.72
CA ALA A 267 12.42 7.46 -14.39
C ALA A 267 13.34 7.19 -13.20
N THR A 268 14.43 7.95 -13.13
CA THR A 268 15.26 8.05 -11.92
C THR A 268 15.13 9.49 -11.43
N LEU A 269 14.68 9.63 -10.19
CA LEU A 269 14.40 10.91 -9.56
C LEU A 269 15.33 11.09 -8.34
N ALA A 270 15.72 12.31 -8.07
CA ALA A 270 16.40 12.74 -6.86
C ALA A 270 15.67 13.98 -6.30
N LEU A 271 16.20 14.59 -5.24
CA LEU A 271 15.73 15.88 -4.74
C LEU A 271 16.71 16.98 -5.12
N ASP A 272 16.19 18.17 -5.42
CA ASP A 272 16.99 19.37 -5.68
C ASP A 272 17.37 20.13 -4.40
N ASP A 273 18.01 21.29 -4.58
CA ASP A 273 18.43 22.16 -3.49
C ASP A 273 17.24 22.65 -2.65
N GLN A 274 16.06 22.77 -3.27
CA GLN A 274 14.79 23.16 -2.64
C GLN A 274 13.96 21.95 -2.19
N LEU A 275 14.58 20.75 -2.15
CA LEU A 275 13.95 19.47 -1.84
C LEU A 275 12.73 19.17 -2.73
N GLN A 276 12.74 19.62 -3.97
CA GLN A 276 11.76 19.26 -4.98
C GLN A 276 12.27 18.09 -5.82
N PRO A 277 11.38 17.21 -6.30
CA PRO A 277 11.80 16.14 -7.19
C PRO A 277 12.44 16.70 -8.48
N MET A 278 13.59 16.15 -8.86
CA MET A 278 14.24 16.38 -10.14
C MET A 278 14.71 15.07 -10.75
N GLY A 279 14.86 15.00 -12.07
CA GLY A 279 15.41 13.82 -12.73
C GLY A 279 14.96 13.65 -14.16
N ALA A 280 15.22 12.46 -14.70
CA ALA A 280 14.94 12.15 -16.09
C ALA A 280 14.35 10.74 -16.23
N GLY A 281 13.68 10.52 -17.35
CA GLY A 281 13.07 9.25 -17.65
C GLY A 281 12.67 9.12 -19.10
N THR A 282 11.89 8.08 -19.37
CA THR A 282 11.36 7.77 -20.69
C THR A 282 9.87 7.55 -20.58
N LEU A 283 9.12 8.07 -21.55
CA LEU A 283 7.69 7.84 -21.73
C LEU A 283 7.48 7.09 -23.04
N LYS A 284 6.79 5.96 -22.97
CA LYS A 284 6.21 5.26 -24.12
C LYS A 284 4.71 5.50 -24.12
N LEU A 285 4.19 6.08 -25.20
CA LEU A 285 2.79 6.44 -25.34
C LEU A 285 2.21 5.78 -26.59
N THR A 286 1.04 5.16 -26.44
CA THR A 286 0.21 4.66 -27.52
C THR A 286 -1.08 5.47 -27.56
N GLY A 287 -1.59 5.78 -28.76
CA GLY A 287 -2.77 6.62 -28.93
C GLY A 287 -2.49 8.12 -28.75
N ALA A 288 -1.25 8.56 -28.98
CA ALA A 288 -0.83 9.96 -28.82
C ALA A 288 -1.68 10.93 -29.66
N GLU A 289 -2.03 10.56 -30.90
CA GLU A 289 -2.88 11.40 -31.76
C GLU A 289 -4.30 11.58 -31.17
N ALA A 290 -4.91 10.50 -30.67
CA ALA A 290 -6.23 10.56 -30.05
C ALA A 290 -6.23 11.41 -28.77
N VAL A 291 -5.13 11.40 -28.01
CA VAL A 291 -4.94 12.29 -26.85
C VAL A 291 -4.88 13.74 -27.31
N LEU A 292 -4.06 14.05 -28.32
CA LEU A 292 -3.96 15.42 -28.86
C LEU A 292 -5.31 15.91 -29.38
N ASP A 293 -6.09 15.05 -30.04
CA ASP A 293 -7.42 15.39 -30.53
C ASP A 293 -8.40 15.66 -29.40
N ALA A 294 -8.43 14.82 -28.36
CA ALA A 294 -9.24 15.05 -27.17
C ALA A 294 -8.88 16.39 -26.50
N LEU A 295 -7.59 16.69 -26.34
CA LEU A 295 -7.12 17.94 -25.75
C LEU A 295 -7.46 19.17 -26.62
N ALA A 296 -7.36 19.04 -27.95
CA ALA A 296 -7.71 20.12 -28.88
C ALA A 296 -9.22 20.39 -28.90
N GLN A 297 -10.05 19.34 -28.91
CA GLN A 297 -11.51 19.45 -28.82
C GLN A 297 -11.96 20.08 -27.50
N ALA A 298 -11.24 19.82 -26.41
CA ALA A 298 -11.48 20.45 -25.12
C ALA A 298 -10.91 21.88 -25.00
N GLY A 299 -10.25 22.40 -26.04
CA GLY A 299 -9.65 23.73 -26.05
C GLY A 299 -8.39 23.88 -25.18
N LEU A 300 -7.85 22.79 -24.63
CA LEU A 300 -6.63 22.80 -23.80
C LEU A 300 -5.36 22.98 -24.66
N VAL A 301 -5.43 22.63 -25.93
CA VAL A 301 -4.37 22.85 -26.92
C VAL A 301 -4.98 23.57 -28.12
N THR A 302 -4.33 24.63 -28.60
CA THR A 302 -4.83 25.35 -29.78
C THR A 302 -4.76 24.45 -31.02
N PRO A 303 -5.66 24.60 -32.00
CA PRO A 303 -5.63 23.80 -33.22
C PRO A 303 -4.28 23.86 -33.95
N ARG A 304 -3.63 25.03 -33.92
CA ARG A 304 -2.28 25.22 -34.48
C ARG A 304 -1.24 24.34 -33.77
N ASN A 305 -1.22 24.37 -32.43
CA ASN A 305 -0.27 23.60 -31.65
C ASN A 305 -0.55 22.09 -31.75
N ALA A 306 -1.82 21.68 -31.80
CA ALA A 306 -2.20 20.29 -32.02
C ALA A 306 -1.72 19.77 -33.39
N ASN A 307 -1.87 20.56 -34.45
CA ASN A 307 -1.37 20.21 -35.78
C ASN A 307 0.16 20.11 -35.85
N LEU A 308 0.89 21.00 -35.16
CA LEU A 308 2.35 20.91 -35.05
C LEU A 308 2.77 19.66 -34.26
N ALA A 309 2.14 19.43 -33.11
CA ALA A 309 2.38 18.25 -32.29
C ALA A 309 2.13 16.95 -33.07
N ARG A 310 1.06 16.88 -33.88
CA ARG A 310 0.77 15.71 -34.72
C ARG A 310 1.92 15.39 -35.67
N ARG A 311 2.45 16.40 -36.38
CA ARG A 311 3.59 16.18 -37.30
C ARG A 311 4.82 15.63 -36.56
N VAL A 312 5.10 16.16 -35.36
CA VAL A 312 6.19 15.66 -34.52
C VAL A 312 5.93 14.22 -34.08
N VAL A 313 4.70 13.90 -33.66
CA VAL A 313 4.29 12.53 -33.30
C VAL A 313 4.49 11.59 -34.48
N THR A 314 4.05 11.94 -35.69
CA THR A 314 4.22 11.09 -36.89
C THR A 314 5.70 10.87 -37.24
N LEU A 315 6.57 11.86 -37.01
CA LEU A 315 8.02 11.75 -37.28
C LEU A 315 8.76 10.91 -36.22
N LEU A 316 8.30 10.93 -34.97
CA LEU A 316 8.94 10.25 -33.84
C LEU A 316 8.33 8.89 -33.50
N ALA A 317 7.10 8.62 -33.94
CA ALA A 317 6.43 7.36 -33.72
C ALA A 317 7.17 6.26 -34.47
N ARG A 318 7.48 5.17 -33.76
CA ARG A 318 8.01 3.98 -34.42
C ARG A 318 6.90 3.32 -35.24
N PRO A 319 7.19 2.87 -36.47
CA PRO A 319 6.24 2.08 -37.22
C PRO A 319 5.93 0.81 -36.42
N PRO A 320 4.64 0.47 -36.26
CA PRO A 320 4.27 -0.70 -35.48
C PRO A 320 4.76 -1.99 -36.15
N ALA A 321 5.04 -3.02 -35.34
CA ALA A 321 5.07 -4.38 -35.84
C ALA A 321 3.67 -4.75 -36.39
N GLU A 322 3.58 -5.71 -37.31
CA GLU A 322 2.31 -6.06 -37.95
C GLU A 322 1.21 -6.36 -36.91
N GLY A 323 0.19 -5.49 -36.86
CA GLY A 323 -0.93 -5.58 -35.92
C GLY A 323 -0.83 -4.73 -34.64
N GLU A 324 0.29 -4.04 -34.38
CA GLU A 324 0.43 -3.16 -33.22
C GLU A 324 0.00 -1.70 -33.50
N PRO A 325 -0.45 -0.94 -32.49
CA PRO A 325 -0.69 0.49 -32.62
C PRO A 325 0.63 1.28 -32.62
N PRO A 326 0.72 2.44 -33.31
CA PRO A 326 1.93 3.25 -33.33
C PRO A 326 2.33 3.70 -31.92
N GLN A 327 3.62 3.57 -31.60
CA GLN A 327 4.18 3.90 -30.30
C GLN A 327 5.14 5.09 -30.39
N LEU A 328 4.93 6.07 -29.54
CA LEU A 328 5.80 7.22 -29.35
C LEU A 328 6.69 7.01 -28.12
N GLU A 329 8.01 6.96 -28.29
CA GLU A 329 8.97 6.90 -27.19
C GLU A 329 9.72 8.23 -27.11
N VAL A 330 9.60 8.93 -25.98
CA VAL A 330 10.15 10.27 -25.79
C VAL A 330 10.81 10.43 -24.42
N PRO A 331 11.90 11.20 -24.32
CA PRO A 331 12.53 11.47 -23.04
C PRO A 331 11.66 12.42 -22.20
N LEU A 332 11.62 12.17 -20.90
CA LEU A 332 11.03 13.02 -19.88
C LEU A 332 12.13 13.69 -19.05
N THR A 333 11.94 14.95 -18.70
CA THR A 333 12.75 15.61 -17.67
C THR A 333 11.86 16.35 -16.68
N LEU A 334 12.26 16.33 -15.42
CA LEU A 334 11.64 17.09 -14.33
C LEU A 334 12.73 17.93 -13.68
N GLU A 335 12.65 19.24 -13.84
CA GLU A 335 13.65 20.18 -13.29
C GLU A 335 12.95 21.47 -12.85
N GLY A 336 13.26 21.97 -11.65
CA GLY A 336 12.63 23.19 -11.13
C GLY A 336 11.10 23.13 -11.10
N ARG A 337 10.55 21.92 -10.89
CA ARG A 337 9.13 21.54 -11.00
C ARG A 337 8.53 21.61 -12.41
N GLY A 338 9.30 21.95 -13.44
CA GLY A 338 8.87 21.90 -14.82
C GLY A 338 8.98 20.48 -15.35
N LEU A 339 7.87 19.89 -15.79
CA LEU A 339 7.85 18.62 -16.51
C LEU A 339 7.95 18.93 -18.01
N ALA A 340 8.95 18.36 -18.67
CA ALA A 340 9.14 18.48 -20.11
C ALA A 340 9.14 17.10 -20.79
N VAL A 341 8.62 17.07 -22.00
CA VAL A 341 8.60 15.90 -22.90
C VAL A 341 9.39 16.28 -24.15
N ALA A 342 10.47 15.57 -24.46
CA ALA A 342 11.36 15.90 -25.58
C ALA A 342 11.82 17.38 -25.56
N ARG A 343 12.13 17.91 -24.36
CA ARG A 343 12.48 19.32 -24.09
C ARG A 343 11.36 20.35 -24.29
N ILE A 344 10.12 19.90 -24.53
CA ILE A 344 8.94 20.77 -24.62
C ILE A 344 8.26 20.78 -23.25
N PRO A 345 8.12 21.94 -22.58
CA PRO A 345 7.40 22.04 -21.32
C PRO A 345 5.93 21.65 -21.49
N VAL A 346 5.44 20.71 -20.68
CA VAL A 346 4.05 20.21 -20.75
C VAL A 346 3.24 20.52 -19.50
N ALA A 347 3.89 20.58 -18.35
CA ALA A 347 3.21 20.83 -17.08
C ALA A 347 4.17 21.41 -16.05
N ARG A 348 3.61 22.03 -15.02
CA ARG A 348 4.37 22.43 -13.83
C ARG A 348 3.79 21.70 -12.62
N MET A 349 4.65 20.98 -11.92
CA MET A 349 4.27 20.23 -10.74
C MET A 349 3.99 21.18 -9.56
N PRO A 350 2.98 20.88 -8.72
CA PRO A 350 2.79 21.59 -7.46
C PRO A 350 4.02 21.40 -6.56
N PRO A 351 4.30 22.35 -5.65
CA PRO A 351 5.47 22.23 -4.79
C PRO A 351 5.23 21.13 -3.77
N LEU A 352 6.25 20.29 -3.53
CA LEU A 352 6.25 19.37 -2.41
C LEU A 352 6.47 20.17 -1.13
N LEU A 353 5.46 20.18 -0.26
CA LEU A 353 5.50 20.87 1.02
C LEU A 353 6.05 19.93 2.08
N TRP A 354 7.23 20.23 2.60
CA TRP A 354 7.84 19.46 3.67
C TRP A 354 7.38 19.97 5.05
N PRO A 355 7.06 19.08 6.00
CA PRO A 355 6.69 19.46 7.37
C PRO A 355 7.89 20.02 8.17
N GLY A 356 7.70 21.21 8.73
CA GLY A 356 8.63 21.86 9.67
C GLY A 356 9.71 22.72 9.00
N PRO A 357 10.28 23.72 9.69
CA PRO A 357 11.39 24.48 9.15
C PRO A 357 12.59 23.56 8.92
N ALA A 358 13.29 23.74 7.80
CA ALA A 358 14.65 23.24 7.65
C ALA A 358 15.46 23.85 8.80
N GLU A 359 15.93 23.04 9.75
CA GLU A 359 16.87 23.53 10.75
C GLU A 359 18.08 24.05 9.99
N ARG A 360 18.23 25.38 9.92
CA ARG A 360 19.48 25.98 9.47
C ARG A 360 20.51 25.53 10.51
N GLY A 361 21.47 24.72 10.09
CA GLY A 361 22.59 24.34 10.94
C GLY A 361 23.21 25.60 11.55
N GLY A 362 23.05 25.74 12.87
CA GLY A 362 23.88 26.69 13.62
C GLY A 362 25.33 26.19 13.57
N PRO A 363 26.32 27.08 13.53
CA PRO A 363 27.70 26.66 13.67
C PRO A 363 27.86 26.05 15.07
N GLY A 364 28.42 24.84 15.14
CA GLY A 364 28.80 24.23 16.40
C GLY A 364 29.87 25.07 17.13
N PRO A 365 30.02 24.89 18.45
CA PRO A 365 31.05 25.57 19.23
C PRO A 365 32.48 25.22 18.78
#